data_AF-A0A172QQZ3-F1
#
_entry.id   AF-A0A172QQZ3-F1
#
_cell.length_a   1.000
_cell.length_b   1.000
_cell.length_c   1.000
_cell.angle_alpha   90.00
_cell.angle_beta   90.00
_cell.angle_gamma   90.00
#
_symmetry.space_group_name_H-M   'P 1'
#
loop_
_entity.id
_entity.type
_entity.pdbx_description
1 polymer ?
#
loop_
_entity_poly.entity_id
_entity_poly.type
_entity_poly.pdbx_seq_one_letter_code
_entity_poly.pdbx_strand_id
1 'polypeptide(L)'
;MSSANKNSAPERMHYIKGYVPVAYNSPHSSLERSATWMGMGFLLAALAGVGAVLFAVASNSVGQQQEHWVTYSIIGAVFGVVGLIIGTVLIIKGRAPYNRYVKETGRTQ
;
A
#
# COMPACT_ATOMS: atom_id res chain seq x y z
N MET A 1 8.81 -44.43 19.53
CA MET A 1 9.51 -43.13 19.71
C MET A 1 9.97 -42.67 18.33
N SER A 2 9.75 -41.47 17.83
CA SER A 2 9.42 -40.18 18.44
C SER A 2 8.56 -39.40 17.44
N SER A 3 7.37 -38.99 17.85
CA SER A 3 6.50 -38.08 17.11
C SER A 3 7.14 -36.69 17.13
N ALA A 4 7.79 -36.31 16.04
CA ALA A 4 8.27 -34.95 15.85
C ALA A 4 7.07 -33.99 15.81
N ASN A 5 6.86 -33.33 16.95
CA ASN A 5 5.93 -32.24 17.17
C ASN A 5 6.20 -31.12 16.16
N LYS A 6 5.55 -31.18 14.99
CA LYS A 6 5.35 -30.00 14.15
C LYS A 6 4.26 -29.21 14.84
N ASN A 7 4.67 -28.15 15.53
CA ASN A 7 3.81 -27.13 16.11
C ASN A 7 2.68 -26.83 15.12
N SER A 8 1.53 -27.47 15.30
CA SER A 8 0.34 -27.20 14.52
C SER A 8 -0.08 -25.80 14.94
N ALA A 9 0.16 -24.83 14.06
CA ALA A 9 -0.45 -23.52 14.17
C ALA A 9 -1.92 -23.74 14.55
N PRO A 10 -2.45 -23.02 15.57
CA PRO A 10 -3.78 -23.27 16.10
C PRO A 10 -4.73 -23.35 14.92
N GLU A 11 -5.49 -24.45 14.86
CA GLU A 11 -6.41 -24.78 13.78
C GLU A 11 -7.46 -23.67 13.68
N ARG A 12 -7.10 -22.57 13.02
CA ARG A 12 -8.04 -21.51 12.69
C ARG A 12 -8.97 -22.18 11.70
N MET A 13 -10.25 -22.28 12.06
CA MET A 13 -11.34 -22.99 11.33
C MET A 13 -11.38 -22.77 9.80
N HIS A 14 -10.65 -21.79 9.27
CA HIS A 14 -10.56 -21.46 7.86
C HIS A 14 -9.46 -22.22 7.08
N TYR A 15 -8.64 -23.05 7.72
CA TYR A 15 -7.60 -23.84 7.05
C TYR A 15 -7.94 -25.33 7.04
N ILE A 16 -9.06 -25.68 6.40
CA ILE A 16 -9.35 -27.06 6.03
C ILE A 16 -8.24 -27.54 5.08
N LYS A 17 -7.66 -28.72 5.34
CA LYS A 17 -6.64 -29.32 4.46
C LYS A 17 -7.18 -29.40 3.02
N GLY A 18 -6.52 -28.72 2.09
CA GLY A 18 -6.89 -28.68 0.67
C GLY A 18 -7.74 -27.46 0.26
N TYR A 19 -8.23 -26.66 1.20
CA TYR A 19 -8.94 -25.42 0.88
C TYR A 19 -7.98 -24.25 0.70
N VAL A 20 -8.02 -23.63 -0.47
CA VAL A 20 -7.35 -22.37 -0.77
C VAL A 20 -8.41 -21.27 -0.72
N PRO A 21 -8.46 -20.45 0.34
CA PRO A 21 -9.40 -19.33 0.38
C PRO A 21 -9.05 -18.33 -0.72
N VAL A 22 -10.08 -17.79 -1.38
CA VAL A 22 -9.92 -16.70 -2.36
C VAL A 22 -9.31 -15.47 -1.67
N ALA A 23 -8.51 -14.70 -2.41
CA ALA A 23 -7.72 -13.59 -1.85
C ALA A 23 -8.56 -12.63 -0.98
N TYR A 24 -9.77 -12.30 -1.44
CA TYR A 24 -10.70 -11.40 -0.76
C TYR A 24 -11.19 -11.94 0.60
N ASN A 25 -11.69 -13.19 0.64
CA ASN A 25 -12.26 -13.82 1.85
C ASN A 25 -11.22 -14.42 2.80
N SER A 26 -9.92 -14.23 2.53
CA SER A 26 -8.89 -14.78 3.40
C SER A 26 -8.84 -13.99 4.73
N PRO A 27 -8.68 -14.64 5.90
CA PRO A 27 -8.58 -13.93 7.20
C PRO A 27 -7.37 -12.97 7.30
N HIS A 28 -6.40 -13.16 6.40
CA HIS A 28 -5.20 -12.34 6.27
C HIS A 28 -5.25 -11.42 5.04
N SER A 29 -6.44 -11.23 4.45
CA SER A 29 -6.66 -10.38 3.30
C SER A 29 -6.30 -8.93 3.61
N SER A 30 -5.42 -8.37 2.78
CA SER A 30 -5.16 -6.94 2.80
C SER A 30 -6.29 -6.14 2.17
N LEU A 31 -7.27 -6.77 1.48
CA LEU A 31 -8.40 -6.04 0.89
C LEU A 31 -9.45 -5.64 1.94
N GLU A 32 -9.53 -6.35 3.06
CA GLU A 32 -10.46 -6.05 4.16
C GLU A 32 -9.92 -5.00 5.15
N ARG A 33 -8.71 -4.47 4.90
CA ARG A 33 -8.07 -3.50 5.79
C ARG A 33 -8.30 -2.09 5.27
N SER A 34 -8.91 -1.23 6.08
CA SER A 34 -9.06 0.19 5.74
C SER A 34 -7.70 0.87 5.45
N ALA A 35 -6.64 0.44 6.14
CA ALA A 35 -5.28 0.96 5.95
C ALA A 35 -4.75 0.81 4.52
N THR A 36 -4.96 -0.33 3.89
CA THR A 36 -4.53 -0.59 2.49
C THR A 36 -5.34 0.23 1.51
N TRP A 37 -6.65 0.37 1.71
CA TRP A 37 -7.50 1.26 0.90
C TRP A 37 -7.09 2.73 1.01
N MET A 38 -6.89 3.21 2.24
CA MET A 38 -6.37 4.56 2.45
C MET A 38 -4.99 4.73 1.81
N GLY A 39 -4.11 3.73 1.96
CA GLY A 39 -2.79 3.76 1.34
C GLY A 39 -2.84 3.86 -0.19
N MET A 40 -3.69 3.07 -0.84
CA MET A 40 -3.92 3.16 -2.29
C MET A 40 -4.53 4.51 -2.68
N GLY A 41 -5.45 5.04 -1.88
CA GLY A 41 -6.01 6.38 -2.06
C GLY A 41 -4.96 7.49 -1.97
N PHE A 42 -4.03 7.41 -1.01
CA PHE A 42 -2.93 8.37 -0.88
C PHE A 42 -1.92 8.29 -2.03
N LEU A 43 -1.64 7.08 -2.53
CA LEU A 43 -0.81 6.93 -3.75
C LEU A 43 -1.48 7.56 -4.97
N LEU A 44 -2.80 7.37 -5.12
CA LEU A 44 -3.56 8.01 -6.20
C LEU A 44 -3.59 9.53 -6.03
N ALA A 45 -3.81 10.03 -4.81
CA ALA A 45 -3.81 11.46 -4.51
C ALA A 45 -2.45 12.11 -4.79
N ALA A 46 -1.34 11.42 -4.52
CA ALA A 46 -0.01 11.92 -4.82
C ALA A 46 0.21 12.29 -6.29
N LEU A 47 -0.53 11.67 -7.22
CA LEU A 47 -0.52 12.02 -8.65
C LEU A 47 -0.97 13.47 -8.89
N ALA A 48 -1.87 14.01 -8.07
CA ALA A 48 -2.26 15.41 -8.15
C ALA A 48 -1.10 16.35 -7.82
N GLY A 49 -0.24 15.96 -6.87
CA GLY A 49 1.00 16.69 -6.55
C GLY A 49 1.98 16.70 -7.72
N VAL A 50 2.15 15.55 -8.39
CA VAL A 50 2.96 15.44 -9.62
C VAL A 50 2.39 16.36 -10.72
N GLY A 51 1.07 16.36 -10.91
CA GLY A 51 0.39 17.24 -11.86
C GLY A 51 0.63 18.72 -11.57
N ALA A 52 0.59 19.13 -10.29
CA ALA A 52 0.85 20.51 -9.90
C ALA A 52 2.31 20.95 -10.20
N VAL A 53 3.29 20.07 -9.99
CA VAL A 53 4.69 20.33 -10.38
C VAL A 53 4.82 20.46 -11.88
N LEU A 54 4.23 19.53 -12.65
CA LEU A 54 4.28 19.57 -14.11
C LEU A 54 3.64 20.85 -14.65
N PHE A 55 2.49 21.25 -14.11
CA PHE A 55 1.83 22.50 -14.47
C PHE A 55 2.72 23.72 -14.21
N ALA A 56 3.34 23.79 -13.04
CA ALA A 56 4.19 24.91 -12.65
C ALA A 56 5.46 25.03 -13.53
N VAL A 57 6.11 23.90 -13.82
CA VAL A 57 7.28 23.85 -14.72
C VAL A 57 6.88 24.21 -16.16
N ALA A 58 5.76 23.66 -16.64
CA ALA A 58 5.26 23.95 -17.98
C ALA A 58 4.92 25.44 -18.14
N SER A 59 4.25 26.04 -17.13
CA SER A 59 3.92 27.46 -17.11
C SER A 59 5.16 28.35 -17.20
N ASN A 60 6.26 27.96 -16.52
CA ASN A 60 7.53 28.67 -16.62
C ASN A 60 8.18 28.54 -18.02
N SER A 61 8.02 27.39 -18.69
CA SER A 61 8.64 27.12 -19.99
C SER A 61 8.01 27.87 -21.18
N VAL A 62 6.69 28.13 -21.15
CA VAL A 62 5.95 28.72 -22.28
C VAL A 62 5.75 30.24 -22.18
N GLY A 63 6.48 30.91 -21.27
CA GLY A 63 6.43 32.37 -21.10
C GLY A 63 5.15 32.90 -20.44
N GLN A 64 4.18 32.04 -20.13
CA GLN A 64 3.05 32.35 -19.24
C GLN A 64 3.50 32.21 -17.78
N GLN A 65 4.42 33.09 -17.37
CA GLN A 65 5.02 33.03 -16.06
C GLN A 65 3.98 33.44 -15.00
N GLN A 66 3.24 32.43 -14.52
CA GLN A 66 2.38 32.56 -13.35
C GLN A 66 3.22 33.13 -12.20
N GLU A 67 2.78 34.23 -11.58
CA GLU A 67 3.54 34.98 -10.56
C GLU A 67 4.05 34.08 -9.40
N HIS A 68 3.41 32.94 -9.18
CA HIS A 68 3.70 32.02 -8.08
C HIS A 68 4.01 30.59 -8.53
N TRP A 69 4.54 30.40 -9.74
CA TRP A 69 4.89 29.06 -10.25
C TRP A 69 5.81 28.28 -9.31
N VAL A 70 6.81 28.93 -8.68
CA VAL A 70 7.70 28.28 -7.70
C VAL A 70 6.92 27.75 -6.50
N THR A 71 5.98 28.53 -5.97
CA THR A 71 5.13 28.13 -4.85
C THR A 71 4.28 26.91 -5.20
N TYR A 72 3.68 26.89 -6.39
CA TYR A 72 2.91 25.73 -6.86
C TYR A 72 3.78 24.49 -7.05
N SER A 73 5.02 24.64 -7.55
CA SER A 73 5.99 23.55 -7.63
C SER A 73 6.30 22.98 -6.24
N ILE A 74 6.54 23.83 -5.24
CA ILE A 74 6.87 23.38 -3.88
C ILE A 74 5.68 22.63 -3.25
N ILE A 75 4.47 23.20 -3.34
CA ILE A 75 3.26 22.57 -2.80
C ILE A 75 3.03 21.22 -3.47
N GLY A 76 3.11 21.16 -4.80
CA GLY A 76 2.94 19.93 -5.57
C GLY A 76 3.97 18.86 -5.18
N ALA A 77 5.25 19.25 -5.07
CA ALA A 77 6.32 18.35 -4.69
C ALA A 77 6.15 17.81 -3.26
N VAL A 78 5.86 18.69 -2.29
CA VAL A 78 5.64 18.28 -0.90
C VAL A 78 4.42 17.37 -0.79
N PHE A 79 3.30 17.76 -1.39
CA PHE A 79 2.07 16.96 -1.38
C PHE A 79 2.28 15.59 -2.04
N GLY A 80 2.96 15.54 -3.19
CA GLY A 80 3.29 14.30 -3.88
C GLY A 80 4.19 13.39 -3.04
N VAL A 81 5.29 13.90 -2.50
CA VAL A 81 6.23 13.12 -1.69
C VAL A 81 5.59 12.61 -0.40
N VAL A 82 4.88 13.48 0.32
CA VAL A 82 4.18 13.11 1.56
C VAL A 82 3.10 12.08 1.28
N GLY A 83 2.30 12.27 0.23
CA GLY A 83 1.28 11.31 -0.20
C GLY A 83 1.86 9.95 -0.56
N LEU A 84 2.99 9.92 -1.28
CA LEU A 84 3.71 8.67 -1.60
C LEU A 84 4.20 7.97 -0.34
N ILE A 85 4.87 8.69 0.57
CA ILE A 85 5.41 8.11 1.80
C ILE A 85 4.27 7.53 2.67
N ILE A 86 3.22 8.33 2.92
CA ILE A 86 2.07 7.90 3.72
C ILE A 86 1.38 6.70 3.06
N GLY A 87 1.14 6.77 1.75
CA GLY A 87 0.50 5.71 0.98
C GLY A 87 1.27 4.39 1.05
N THR A 88 2.59 4.43 0.81
CA THR A 88 3.46 3.26 0.89
C THR A 88 3.50 2.68 2.31
N VAL A 89 3.66 3.51 3.35
CA VAL A 89 3.69 3.05 4.75
C VAL A 89 2.37 2.37 5.14
N LEU A 90 1.23 2.95 4.75
CA LEU A 90 -0.09 2.38 5.02
C LEU A 90 -0.29 1.04 4.32
N ILE A 91 0.15 0.90 3.07
CA ILE A 91 0.11 -0.37 2.33
C ILE A 91 0.99 -1.43 3.01
N ILE A 92 2.21 -1.08 3.41
CA ILE A 92 3.12 -2.01 4.11
C ILE A 92 2.46 -2.51 5.41
N LYS A 93 1.88 -1.61 6.19
CA LYS A 93 1.16 -1.98 7.43
C LYS A 93 -0.05 -2.86 7.13
N GLY A 94 -0.85 -2.53 6.12
CA GLY A 94 -1.99 -3.34 5.71
C GLY A 94 -1.62 -4.74 5.19
N ARG A 95 -0.42 -4.90 4.62
CA ARG A 95 0.12 -6.18 4.14
C ARG A 95 0.86 -7.00 5.21
N ALA A 96 1.15 -6.44 6.38
CA ALA A 96 1.89 -7.13 7.43
C ALA A 96 1.24 -8.46 7.90
N PRO A 97 -0.09 -8.59 8.05
CA PRO A 97 -0.73 -9.85 8.43
C PRO A 97 -0.55 -10.96 7.38
N TYR A 98 -0.62 -10.61 6.10
CA TYR A 98 -0.35 -11.56 5.00
C TYR A 98 1.10 -12.06 5.07
N ASN A 99 2.06 -11.15 5.26
CA ASN A 99 3.47 -11.52 5.36
C ASN A 99 3.75 -12.44 6.58
N ARG A 100 3.03 -12.26 7.70
CA ARG A 100 3.10 -13.17 8.86
C ARG A 100 2.56 -14.55 8.50
N TYR A 101 1.41 -14.60 7.85
CA TYR A 101 0.82 -15.86 7.38
C TYR A 101 1.76 -16.64 6.44
N VAL A 102 2.40 -15.97 5.47
CA VAL A 102 3.36 -16.62 4.56
C VAL A 102 4.55 -17.19 5.32
N LYS A 103 5.08 -16.45 6.32
CA LYS A 103 6.19 -16.92 7.16
C LYS A 103 5.82 -18.12 8.02
N GLU A 104 4.62 -18.13 8.58
CA GLU A 104 4.13 -19.21 9.46
C GLU A 104 3.82 -20.50 8.71
N THR A 105 3.30 -20.38 7.48
CA THR A 105 2.79 -21.54 6.74
C THR A 105 3.70 -22.02 5.62
N GLY A 106 4.69 -21.22 5.21
CA GLY A 106 5.54 -21.50 4.05
C GLY A 106 4.79 -21.55 2.71
N ARG A 107 3.46 -21.33 2.74
CA ARG A 107 2.60 -21.28 1.56
C ARG A 107 2.64 -19.86 1.01
N THR A 108 3.54 -19.64 0.06
CA THR A 108 3.30 -18.67 -1.01
C THR A 108 2.14 -19.20 -1.85
N GLN A 109 1.02 -18.48 -1.82
CA GLN A 109 -0.02 -18.61 -2.85
C GLN A 109 0.58 -18.23 -4.19
#